data_AF-A0A8J2WJJ9-F1
#
_entry.id   AF-A0A8J2WJJ9-F1
#
_cell.length_a   1.000
_cell.length_b   1.000
_cell.length_c   1.000
_cell.angle_alpha   90.00
_cell.angle_beta   90.00
_cell.angle_gamma   90.00
#
_symmetry.space_group_name_H-M   'P 1'
#
loop_
_entity.id
_entity.type
_entity.pdbx_description
1 polymer ?
#
loop_
_entity_poly.entity_id
_entity_poly.type
_entity_poly.pdbx_seq_one_letter_code
_entity_poly.pdbx_strand_id
1 'polypeptide(L)'
;MNSIYYLSILNVPNCKQELDAVGFAVKCSDSRLTVQQQYIFNSVLSIFGKNVKENIRFLINFNEGKQPLVLDAIKEAKLPCLMDSKGLPCHQKFNNGAIYVSNQDTDDEYSPIEWKNGMKNFKLFFDGLSSMPTTSLQMTKEVLENRKCLENQLGFMQNRIEKQLMKKKELENIEELIAVHEEEVERNKNFETKVQVPTKEKIAVESQSALNCMKCEITCHYPCNPNLWGSLCPAYWKLEDFAPDITDVVQRIINRTMNPDESNVDSIRKELLFDVAGLFIKTAKNVYNLTCKVCPGQCSSMEHKNEDSRWECGQIEETITIDDVRKKYKDAKGKQLNAEELKKALQEDNDKINSEIFEATKLITEYSNVLKNKALLPGDPLTTVEYITMMIENEKKEKKSGYVERIKGLEDVQTKAKFHASQSKS
;
A
#
# COMPACT_ATOMS: atom_id res chain seq x y z
N MET A 1 -3.98 -24.55 24.26
CA MET A 1 -5.19 -24.18 23.50
C MET A 1 -4.91 -22.88 22.78
N ASN A 2 -5.01 -22.91 21.45
CA ASN A 2 -4.72 -21.79 20.57
C ASN A 2 -5.59 -20.58 20.94
N SER A 3 -4.98 -19.40 21.08
CA SER A 3 -5.67 -18.13 21.28
C SER A 3 -6.49 -17.82 20.04
N ILE A 4 -7.75 -18.26 19.99
CA ILE A 4 -8.68 -17.90 18.92
C ILE A 4 -9.19 -16.49 19.24
N TYR A 5 -8.61 -15.49 18.58
CA TYR A 5 -9.12 -14.13 18.58
C TYR A 5 -10.38 -14.09 17.72
N TYR A 6 -11.54 -13.98 18.35
CA TYR A 6 -12.80 -13.74 17.63
C TYR A 6 -13.01 -12.23 17.48
N LEU A 7 -13.20 -11.79 16.24
CA LEU A 7 -13.77 -10.49 15.91
C LEU A 7 -15.28 -10.65 15.88
N SER A 8 -16.00 -9.95 16.76
CA SER A 8 -17.45 -9.85 16.69
C SER A 8 -17.84 -8.45 16.27
N ILE A 9 -18.48 -8.36 15.09
CA ILE A 9 -19.11 -7.13 14.59
C ILE A 9 -20.58 -7.23 14.98
N LEU A 10 -21.04 -6.28 15.80
CA LEU A 10 -22.44 -6.21 16.24
C LEU A 10 -23.11 -5.06 15.48
N ASN A 11 -24.16 -5.38 14.73
CA ASN A 11 -25.02 -4.43 14.02
C ASN A 11 -26.47 -4.60 14.49
N VAL A 12 -27.16 -3.49 14.78
CA VAL A 12 -28.62 -3.48 14.91
C VAL A 12 -29.27 -3.71 13.52
N PRO A 13 -30.36 -4.51 13.39
CA PRO A 13 -30.74 -5.17 12.13
C PRO A 13 -31.18 -4.30 10.93
N ASN A 14 -31.20 -2.97 11.04
CA ASN A 14 -31.90 -2.11 10.07
C ASN A 14 -31.01 -1.19 9.21
N CYS A 15 -29.67 -1.13 9.40
CA CYS A 15 -28.78 -0.31 8.57
C CYS A 15 -27.52 -1.08 8.14
N LYS A 16 -27.32 -1.28 6.83
CA LYS A 16 -26.19 -2.04 6.27
C LYS A 16 -24.83 -1.31 6.33
N GLN A 17 -24.78 -0.07 6.81
CA GLN A 17 -23.60 0.81 6.79
C GLN A 17 -23.29 1.45 8.15
N GLU A 18 -23.85 0.90 9.22
CA GLU A 18 -23.68 1.39 10.59
C GLU A 18 -23.04 0.30 11.44
N LEU A 19 -22.32 0.72 12.49
CA LEU A 19 -21.56 -0.14 13.38
C LEU A 19 -21.76 0.33 14.82
N ASP A 20 -22.18 -0.58 15.69
CA ASP A 20 -22.40 -0.28 17.10
C ASP A 20 -21.16 -0.61 17.93
N ALA A 21 -20.53 -1.76 17.71
CA ALA A 21 -19.32 -2.14 18.43
C ALA A 21 -18.40 -3.11 17.66
N VAL A 22 -17.10 -2.99 17.94
CA VAL A 22 -16.07 -3.96 17.55
C VAL A 22 -15.48 -4.57 18.81
N GLY A 23 -15.70 -5.87 19.00
CA GLY A 23 -15.19 -6.61 20.15
C GLY A 23 -13.88 -7.35 19.83
N PHE A 24 -12.84 -7.14 20.65
CA PHE A 24 -11.63 -7.95 20.65
C PHE A 24 -11.60 -8.88 21.86
N ALA A 25 -11.69 -10.19 21.64
CA ALA A 25 -11.54 -11.17 22.71
C ALA A 25 -10.07 -11.31 23.13
N VAL A 26 -9.77 -11.12 24.42
CA VAL A 26 -8.40 -11.16 24.96
C VAL A 26 -8.32 -11.93 26.28
N LYS A 27 -7.15 -12.50 26.56
CA LYS A 27 -6.87 -13.27 27.77
C LYS A 27 -6.51 -12.36 28.94
N CYS A 28 -7.19 -12.49 30.08
CA CYS A 28 -6.96 -11.67 31.27
C CYS A 28 -5.49 -11.66 31.76
N SER A 29 -4.80 -12.80 31.64
CA SER A 29 -3.45 -13.01 32.17
C SER A 29 -2.31 -12.60 31.24
N ASP A 30 -2.60 -12.12 30.02
CA ASP A 30 -1.56 -11.67 29.10
C ASP A 30 -0.95 -10.36 29.62
N SER A 31 0.26 -10.42 30.19
CA SER A 31 0.95 -9.24 30.72
C SER A 31 1.63 -8.39 29.63
N ARG A 32 1.76 -8.92 28.41
CA ARG A 32 2.28 -8.25 27.22
C ARG A 32 1.60 -8.80 25.99
N LEU A 33 1.41 -7.95 24.98
CA LEU A 33 1.00 -8.40 23.66
C LEU A 33 2.21 -8.90 22.87
N THR A 34 2.16 -10.14 22.42
CA THR A 34 3.13 -10.72 21.47
C THR A 34 3.13 -9.94 20.16
N VAL A 35 4.23 -10.06 19.40
CA VAL A 35 4.35 -9.44 18.07
C VAL A 35 3.21 -9.87 17.14
N GLN A 36 2.80 -11.14 17.21
CA GLN A 36 1.68 -11.66 16.42
C GLN A 36 0.33 -11.06 16.85
N GLN A 37 0.08 -10.93 18.16
CA GLN A 37 -1.15 -10.30 18.66
C GLN A 37 -1.24 -8.83 18.23
N GLN A 38 -0.15 -8.07 18.38
CA GLN A 38 -0.09 -6.67 17.94
C GLN A 38 -0.34 -6.56 16.43
N TYR A 39 0.26 -7.44 15.64
CA TYR A 39 0.02 -7.49 14.19
C TYR A 39 -1.45 -7.72 13.86
N ILE A 40 -2.12 -8.65 14.54
CA ILE A 40 -3.55 -8.95 14.32
C ILE A 40 -4.40 -7.73 14.67
N PHE A 41 -4.19 -7.12 15.84
CA PHE A 41 -4.93 -5.93 16.25
C PHE A 41 -4.74 -4.78 15.26
N ASN A 42 -3.49 -4.48 14.89
CA ASN A 42 -3.19 -3.40 13.96
C ASN A 42 -3.78 -3.67 12.58
N SER A 43 -3.74 -4.92 12.11
CA SER A 43 -4.35 -5.34 10.84
C SER A 43 -5.85 -5.10 10.83
N VAL A 44 -6.57 -5.54 11.86
CA VAL A 44 -8.03 -5.36 11.97
C VAL A 44 -8.39 -3.90 12.14
N LEU A 45 -7.71 -3.18 13.03
CA LEU A 45 -7.96 -1.76 13.27
C LEU A 45 -7.68 -0.90 12.03
N SER A 46 -6.69 -1.27 11.21
CA SER A 46 -6.36 -0.57 9.96
C SER A 46 -7.48 -0.54 8.92
N ILE A 47 -8.48 -1.41 9.05
CA ILE A 47 -9.64 -1.47 8.17
C ILE A 47 -10.58 -0.30 8.47
N PHE A 48 -10.72 0.04 9.75
CA PHE A 48 -11.72 1.00 10.20
C PHE A 48 -11.26 2.45 10.07
N GLY A 49 -12.22 3.34 9.81
CA GLY A 49 -12.01 4.78 9.95
C GLY A 49 -11.75 5.18 11.40
N LYS A 50 -11.06 6.32 11.60
CA LYS A 50 -10.76 6.84 12.95
C LYS A 50 -12.00 7.07 13.83
N ASN A 51 -13.16 7.31 13.22
CA ASN A 51 -14.44 7.49 13.92
C ASN A 51 -14.90 6.23 14.69
N VAL A 52 -14.38 5.04 14.36
CA VAL A 52 -14.73 3.78 15.04
C VAL A 52 -14.01 3.60 16.38
N LYS A 53 -13.04 4.48 16.72
CA LYS A 53 -12.25 4.38 17.96
C LYS A 53 -13.10 4.19 19.22
N GLU A 54 -14.22 4.92 19.30
CA GLU A 54 -15.11 4.90 20.47
C GLU A 54 -15.97 3.64 20.55
N ASN A 55 -16.09 2.90 19.44
CA ASN A 55 -16.83 1.65 19.31
C ASN A 55 -15.98 0.40 19.61
N ILE A 56 -14.66 0.56 19.81
CA ILE A 56 -13.76 -0.55 20.15
C ILE A 56 -13.96 -0.96 21.62
N ARG A 57 -14.12 -2.27 21.85
CA ARG A 57 -14.26 -2.88 23.18
C ARG A 57 -13.36 -4.11 23.32
N PHE A 58 -12.74 -4.29 24.49
CA PHE A 58 -12.00 -5.50 24.81
C PHE A 58 -12.85 -6.45 25.65
N LEU A 59 -13.03 -7.68 25.17
CA LEU A 59 -13.81 -8.73 25.82
C LEU A 59 -12.83 -9.64 26.55
N ILE A 60 -12.75 -9.52 27.87
CA ILE A 60 -11.75 -10.20 28.69
C ILE A 60 -12.32 -11.50 29.24
N ASN A 61 -11.70 -12.63 28.88
CA ASN A 61 -12.03 -13.94 29.43
C ASN A 61 -11.08 -14.34 30.59
N PHE A 62 -11.49 -15.31 31.42
CA PHE A 62 -10.70 -15.89 32.51
C PHE A 62 -10.24 -14.89 33.59
N ASN A 63 -11.15 -14.09 34.15
CA ASN A 63 -10.80 -13.16 35.22
C ASN A 63 -11.10 -13.76 36.61
N GLU A 64 -10.05 -14.18 37.33
CA GLU A 64 -10.06 -14.66 38.73
C GLU A 64 -10.20 -13.53 39.78
N GLY A 65 -10.96 -12.47 39.48
CA GLY A 65 -11.27 -11.40 40.43
C GLY A 65 -10.22 -10.30 40.60
N LYS A 66 -9.09 -10.33 39.87
CA LYS A 66 -8.05 -9.28 39.89
C LYS A 66 -8.18 -8.31 38.70
N GLN A 67 -7.47 -7.18 38.76
CA GLN A 67 -7.36 -6.29 37.59
C GLN A 67 -6.67 -7.08 36.45
N PRO A 68 -7.26 -7.15 35.24
CA PRO A 68 -6.65 -7.85 34.13
C PRO A 68 -5.31 -7.22 33.72
N LEU A 69 -4.25 -8.02 33.71
CA LEU A 69 -2.90 -7.57 33.29
C LEU A 69 -2.88 -7.13 31.82
N VAL A 70 -3.78 -7.70 31.01
CA VAL A 70 -3.92 -7.38 29.59
C VAL A 70 -4.31 -5.93 29.33
N LEU A 71 -4.94 -5.24 30.29
CA LEU A 71 -5.26 -3.82 30.15
C LEU A 71 -4.00 -2.95 30.09
N ASP A 72 -2.98 -3.28 30.89
CA ASP A 72 -1.69 -2.59 30.86
C ASP A 72 -0.95 -2.90 29.55
N ALA A 73 -1.01 -4.15 29.09
CA ALA A 73 -0.43 -4.56 27.81
C ALA A 73 -1.07 -3.84 26.61
N ILE A 74 -2.40 -3.68 26.61
CA ILE A 74 -3.14 -2.93 25.57
C ILE A 74 -2.75 -1.45 25.58
N LYS A 75 -2.61 -0.87 26.79
CA LYS A 75 -2.22 0.53 26.98
C LYS A 75 -0.78 0.78 26.53
N GLU A 76 0.14 -0.11 26.87
CA GLU A 76 1.54 -0.07 26.43
C GLU A 76 1.65 -0.17 24.90
N ALA A 77 0.85 -1.04 24.28
CA ALA A 77 0.74 -1.16 22.83
C ALA A 77 0.04 0.02 22.14
N LYS A 78 -0.50 0.98 22.91
CA LYS A 78 -1.21 2.18 22.43
C LYS A 78 -2.35 1.85 21.45
N LEU A 79 -3.06 0.74 21.67
CA LEU A 79 -4.16 0.34 20.78
C LEU A 79 -5.29 1.39 20.84
N PRO A 80 -5.81 1.84 19.67
CA PRO A 80 -6.93 2.75 19.63
C PRO A 80 -8.21 2.17 20.27
N CYS A 81 -8.62 2.74 21.39
CA CYS A 81 -9.90 2.44 22.03
C CYS A 81 -10.38 3.62 22.89
N LEU A 82 -11.62 3.54 23.34
CA LEU A 82 -12.14 4.39 24.41
C LEU A 82 -11.43 4.04 25.74
N MET A 83 -11.11 5.06 26.53
CA MET A 83 -10.55 4.91 27.86
C MET A 83 -11.62 5.28 28.89
N ASP A 84 -11.68 4.56 30.00
CA ASP A 84 -12.57 4.90 31.11
C ASP A 84 -12.03 6.07 31.95
N SER A 85 -12.79 6.48 32.98
CA SER A 85 -12.40 7.56 33.90
C SER A 85 -11.12 7.28 34.69
N LYS A 86 -10.63 6.04 34.73
CA LYS A 86 -9.38 5.63 35.37
C LYS A 86 -8.23 5.52 34.36
N GLY A 87 -8.47 5.85 33.09
CA GLY A 87 -7.48 5.75 32.03
C GLY A 87 -7.12 4.30 31.65
N LEU A 88 -8.06 3.36 31.86
CA LEU A 88 -7.97 1.97 31.42
C LEU A 88 -8.77 1.78 30.11
N PRO A 89 -8.32 0.89 29.21
CA PRO A 89 -9.10 0.51 28.03
C PRO A 89 -10.51 0.06 28.41
N CYS A 90 -11.53 0.59 27.71
CA CYS A 90 -12.90 0.14 27.89
C CYS A 90 -13.01 -1.37 27.59
N HIS A 91 -13.42 -2.11 28.62
CA HIS A 91 -13.43 -3.56 28.58
C HIS A 91 -14.67 -4.12 29.27
N GLN A 92 -15.04 -5.33 28.86
CA GLN A 92 -16.09 -6.09 29.47
C GLN A 92 -15.55 -7.46 29.88
N LYS A 93 -15.88 -7.90 31.09
CA LYS A 93 -15.43 -9.18 31.63
C LYS A 93 -16.48 -10.24 31.34
N PHE A 94 -16.08 -11.34 30.71
CA PHE A 94 -16.91 -12.52 30.52
C PHE A 94 -16.24 -13.69 31.22
N ASN A 95 -16.52 -13.83 32.52
CA ASN A 95 -16.14 -15.01 33.28
C ASN A 95 -17.37 -15.93 33.38
N ASN A 96 -17.37 -17.00 32.60
CA ASN A 96 -18.47 -17.95 32.54
C ASN A 96 -17.96 -19.39 32.77
N GLY A 97 -17.11 -19.59 33.78
CA GLY A 97 -16.70 -20.93 34.21
C GLY A 97 -17.90 -21.84 34.47
N ALA A 98 -18.93 -21.29 35.13
CA ALA A 98 -20.24 -21.91 35.36
C ALA A 98 -20.98 -22.46 34.12
N ILE A 99 -20.67 -22.04 32.88
CA ILE A 99 -21.29 -22.65 31.67
C ILE A 99 -20.84 -24.10 31.47
N TYR A 100 -19.66 -24.45 31.99
CA TYR A 100 -19.05 -25.75 31.79
C TYR A 100 -19.24 -26.70 32.98
N VAL A 101 -20.02 -26.31 33.98
CA VAL A 101 -20.22 -27.07 35.21
C VAL A 101 -21.55 -27.82 35.18
N SER A 102 -21.57 -29.06 35.69
CA SER A 102 -22.77 -29.89 35.74
C SER A 102 -23.73 -29.35 36.81
N ASN A 103 -24.99 -29.13 36.44
CA ASN A 103 -26.04 -28.73 37.38
C ASN A 103 -26.50 -29.86 38.32
N GLN A 104 -25.84 -31.02 38.27
CA GLN A 104 -26.15 -32.20 39.09
C GLN A 104 -25.27 -32.32 40.34
N ASP A 105 -24.24 -31.49 40.46
CA ASP A 105 -23.37 -31.46 41.64
C ASP A 105 -23.98 -30.56 42.71
N THR A 106 -24.50 -31.16 43.78
CA THR A 106 -25.20 -30.44 44.85
C THR A 106 -24.25 -29.77 45.85
N ASP A 107 -22.96 -30.10 45.80
CA ASP A 107 -21.92 -29.56 46.69
C ASP A 107 -21.20 -28.34 46.07
N ASP A 108 -21.58 -27.93 44.85
CA ASP A 108 -20.99 -26.79 44.15
C ASP A 108 -21.64 -25.46 44.56
N GLU A 109 -21.07 -24.83 45.59
CA GLU A 109 -21.46 -23.51 46.08
C GLU A 109 -20.94 -22.35 45.21
N TYR A 110 -20.00 -22.60 44.30
CA TYR A 110 -19.26 -21.56 43.59
C TYR A 110 -19.89 -21.21 42.22
N SER A 111 -20.35 -22.21 41.47
CA SER A 111 -20.98 -22.00 40.15
C SER A 111 -22.22 -21.10 40.15
N PRO A 112 -23.14 -21.16 41.16
CA PRO A 112 -24.27 -20.22 41.21
C PRO A 112 -23.84 -18.76 41.34
N ILE A 113 -22.76 -18.50 42.09
CA ILE A 113 -22.18 -17.17 42.28
C ILE A 113 -21.52 -16.70 40.97
N GLU A 114 -20.75 -17.58 40.32
CA GLU A 114 -20.16 -17.29 39.01
C GLU A 114 -21.22 -17.02 37.93
N TRP A 115 -22.30 -17.81 37.89
CA TRP A 115 -23.42 -17.59 36.96
C TRP A 115 -24.09 -16.24 37.19
N LYS A 116 -24.38 -15.88 38.45
CA LYS A 116 -24.97 -14.58 38.80
C LYS A 116 -24.04 -13.43 38.39
N ASN A 117 -22.73 -13.57 38.60
CA ASN A 117 -21.74 -12.60 38.19
C ASN A 117 -21.63 -12.50 36.65
N GLY A 118 -21.66 -13.64 35.96
CA GLY A 118 -21.69 -13.72 34.49
C GLY A 118 -22.91 -13.00 33.92
N MET A 119 -24.11 -13.29 34.42
CA MET A 119 -25.36 -12.64 33.97
C MET A 119 -25.36 -11.13 34.25
N LYS A 120 -24.83 -10.70 35.40
CA LYS A 120 -24.63 -9.28 35.69
C LYS A 120 -23.70 -8.62 34.67
N ASN A 121 -22.61 -9.29 34.30
CA ASN A 121 -21.68 -8.78 33.30
C ASN A 121 -22.31 -8.72 31.89
N PHE A 122 -23.10 -9.71 31.50
CA PHE A 122 -23.85 -9.65 30.23
C PHE A 122 -24.86 -8.51 30.23
N LYS A 123 -25.59 -8.31 31.33
CA LYS A 123 -26.51 -7.18 31.43
C LYS A 123 -25.78 -5.85 31.26
N LEU A 124 -24.68 -5.64 31.99
CA LEU A 124 -23.85 -4.44 31.85
C LEU A 124 -23.31 -4.26 30.43
N PHE A 125 -22.95 -5.35 29.76
CA PHE A 125 -22.50 -5.31 28.37
C PHE A 125 -23.59 -4.80 27.44
N PHE A 126 -24.78 -5.38 27.50
CA PHE A 126 -25.90 -4.99 26.63
C PHE A 126 -26.42 -3.59 26.98
N ASP A 127 -26.53 -3.23 28.25
CA ASP A 127 -26.88 -1.88 28.70
C ASP A 127 -25.85 -0.86 28.14
N GLY A 128 -24.56 -1.20 28.22
CA GLY A 128 -23.49 -0.42 27.63
C GLY A 128 -23.62 -0.29 26.12
N LEU A 129 -23.82 -1.41 25.40
CA LEU A 129 -24.00 -1.44 23.95
C LEU A 129 -25.20 -0.59 23.49
N SER A 130 -26.33 -0.66 24.20
CA SER A 130 -27.52 0.15 23.90
C SER A 130 -27.32 1.64 24.08
N SER A 131 -26.34 2.04 24.91
CA SER A 131 -25.98 3.45 25.13
C SER A 131 -24.84 3.95 24.23
N MET A 132 -24.21 3.06 23.44
CA MET A 132 -23.10 3.44 22.58
C MET A 132 -23.58 4.22 21.35
N PRO A 133 -22.82 5.22 20.90
CA PRO A 133 -23.14 5.92 19.66
C PRO A 133 -22.94 4.98 18.48
N THR A 134 -23.98 4.83 17.65
CA THR A 134 -23.89 4.13 16.38
C THR A 134 -23.02 4.94 15.42
N THR A 135 -22.02 4.30 14.81
CA THR A 135 -21.03 4.97 13.96
C THR A 135 -21.22 4.59 12.50
N SER A 136 -21.25 5.59 11.61
CA SER A 136 -21.29 5.36 10.16
C SER A 136 -19.98 4.75 9.65
N LEU A 137 -20.10 3.74 8.78
CA LEU A 137 -18.98 3.10 8.10
C LEU A 137 -18.51 3.85 6.83
N GLN A 138 -19.02 5.06 6.55
CA GLN A 138 -18.60 5.83 5.38
C GLN A 138 -17.09 6.10 5.36
N MET A 139 -16.49 6.51 6.48
CA MET A 139 -15.03 6.70 6.58
C MET A 139 -14.26 5.39 6.42
N THR A 140 -14.79 4.28 6.95
CA THR A 140 -14.22 2.94 6.75
C THR A 140 -14.23 2.56 5.27
N LYS A 141 -15.30 2.88 4.54
CA LYS A 141 -15.38 2.68 3.09
C LYS A 141 -14.31 3.52 2.37
N GLU A 142 -14.18 4.80 2.70
CA GLU A 142 -13.12 5.64 2.15
C GLU A 142 -11.72 5.09 2.46
N VAL A 143 -11.47 4.57 3.67
CA VAL A 143 -10.18 3.95 4.02
C VAL A 143 -9.89 2.77 3.11
N LEU A 144 -10.87 1.91 2.85
CA LEU A 144 -10.72 0.75 1.97
C LEU A 144 -10.51 1.14 0.51
N GLU A 145 -11.24 2.14 0.00
CA GLU A 145 -11.10 2.64 -1.37
C GLU A 145 -9.75 3.33 -1.59
N ASN A 146 -9.34 4.18 -0.64
CA ASN A 146 -8.03 4.80 -0.66
C ASN A 146 -6.95 3.72 -0.58
N ARG A 147 -7.08 2.72 0.30
CA ARG A 147 -6.10 1.62 0.39
C ARG A 147 -5.95 0.87 -0.93
N LYS A 148 -7.06 0.52 -1.59
CA LYS A 148 -7.04 -0.13 -2.92
C LYS A 148 -6.37 0.75 -3.98
N CYS A 149 -6.66 2.05 -3.99
CA CYS A 149 -5.97 2.99 -4.88
C CYS A 149 -4.47 3.05 -4.58
N LEU A 150 -4.11 3.11 -3.30
CA LEU A 150 -2.74 3.22 -2.84
C LEU A 150 -1.94 1.96 -3.12
N GLU A 151 -2.52 0.78 -2.99
CA GLU A 151 -1.87 -0.47 -3.38
C GLU A 151 -1.54 -0.46 -4.89
N ASN A 152 -2.46 0.04 -5.72
CA ASN A 152 -2.22 0.20 -7.16
C ASN A 152 -1.13 1.25 -7.46
N GLN A 153 -1.18 2.41 -6.81
CA GLN A 153 -0.20 3.49 -6.99
C GLN A 153 1.18 3.11 -6.44
N LEU A 154 1.22 2.37 -5.32
CA LEU A 154 2.44 1.85 -4.72
C LEU A 154 3.08 0.81 -5.62
N GLY A 155 2.29 -0.14 -6.15
CA GLY A 155 2.77 -1.07 -7.17
C GLY A 155 3.33 -0.35 -8.40
N PHE A 156 2.65 0.70 -8.87
CA PHE A 156 3.17 1.54 -9.94
C PHE A 156 4.51 2.20 -9.57
N MET A 157 4.56 2.94 -8.46
CA MET A 157 5.75 3.70 -8.10
C MET A 157 6.93 2.80 -7.74
N GLN A 158 6.69 1.63 -7.15
CA GLN A 158 7.72 0.61 -6.93
C GLN A 158 8.34 0.14 -8.24
N ASN A 159 7.51 -0.19 -9.24
CA ASN A 159 8.01 -0.56 -10.58
C ASN A 159 8.81 0.58 -11.23
N ARG A 160 8.36 1.83 -11.08
CA ARG A 160 9.09 3.00 -11.58
C ARG A 160 10.44 3.16 -10.88
N ILE A 161 10.48 3.02 -9.55
CA ILE A 161 11.71 3.11 -8.75
C ILE A 161 12.68 2.01 -9.18
N GLU A 162 12.22 0.75 -9.27
CA GLU A 162 13.06 -0.37 -9.70
C GLU A 162 13.66 -0.11 -11.09
N LYS A 163 12.86 0.36 -12.04
CA LYS A 163 13.36 0.70 -13.38
C LYS A 163 14.40 1.82 -13.35
N GLN A 164 14.17 2.86 -12.54
CA GLN A 164 15.11 3.97 -12.41
C GLN A 164 16.42 3.52 -11.75
N LEU A 165 16.37 2.62 -10.75
CA LEU A 165 17.54 2.01 -10.14
C LEU A 165 18.35 1.16 -11.15
N MET A 166 17.67 0.43 -12.03
CA MET A 166 18.32 -0.34 -13.10
C MET A 166 19.02 0.57 -14.11
N LYS A 167 18.37 1.68 -14.50
CA LYS A 167 18.97 2.67 -15.39
C LYS A 167 20.19 3.33 -14.75
N LYS A 168 20.10 3.66 -13.45
CA LYS A 168 21.23 4.19 -12.68
C LYS A 168 22.42 3.23 -12.69
N LYS A 169 22.21 1.94 -12.46
CA LYS A 169 23.27 0.92 -12.53
C LYS A 169 23.94 0.88 -13.91
N GLU A 170 23.17 0.97 -14.99
CA GLU A 170 23.72 1.05 -16.35
C GLU A 170 24.64 2.28 -16.52
N LEU A 171 24.21 3.46 -16.05
CA LEU A 171 25.03 4.67 -16.13
C LEU A 171 26.30 4.58 -15.28
N GLU A 172 26.21 4.03 -14.07
CA GLU A 172 27.38 3.83 -13.19
C GLU A 172 28.40 2.87 -13.83
N ASN A 173 27.95 1.78 -14.44
CA ASN A 173 28.84 0.86 -15.15
C ASN A 173 29.55 1.54 -16.35
N ILE A 174 28.83 2.39 -17.08
CA ILE A 174 29.40 3.17 -18.19
C ILE A 174 30.41 4.20 -17.67
N GLU A 175 30.12 4.85 -16.53
CA GLU A 175 31.01 5.82 -15.91
C GLU A 175 32.33 5.17 -15.47
N GLU A 176 32.25 4.00 -14.82
CA GLU A 176 33.42 3.21 -14.41
C GLU A 176 34.24 2.78 -15.62
N LEU A 177 33.58 2.33 -16.70
CA LEU A 177 34.25 1.97 -17.94
C LEU A 177 35.03 3.14 -18.55
N ILE A 178 34.41 4.31 -18.63
CA ILE A 178 35.07 5.52 -19.16
C ILE A 178 36.28 5.89 -18.31
N ALA A 179 36.19 5.73 -16.99
CA ALA A 179 37.31 5.99 -16.08
C ALA A 179 38.47 5.01 -16.28
N VAL A 180 38.19 3.72 -16.55
CA VAL A 180 39.23 2.71 -16.82
C VAL A 180 39.91 2.92 -18.17
N HIS A 181 39.15 3.36 -19.18
CA HIS A 181 39.61 3.49 -20.57
C HIS A 181 39.79 4.94 -21.03
N GLU A 182 40.09 5.86 -20.10
CA GLU A 182 40.12 7.29 -20.35
C GLU A 182 41.01 7.68 -21.54
N GLU A 183 42.21 7.07 -21.65
CA GLU A 183 43.12 7.36 -22.75
C GLU A 183 42.63 6.79 -24.11
N GLU A 184 41.98 5.63 -24.13
CA GLU A 184 41.37 5.09 -25.36
C GLU A 184 40.23 5.98 -25.82
N VAL A 185 39.42 6.45 -24.87
CA VAL A 185 38.36 7.43 -25.11
C VAL A 185 38.99 8.69 -25.70
N GLU A 186 40.01 9.29 -25.09
CA GLU A 186 40.59 10.53 -25.63
C GLU A 186 41.19 10.37 -27.04
N ARG A 187 41.73 9.18 -27.36
CA ARG A 187 42.23 8.82 -28.69
C ARG A 187 41.13 8.47 -29.71
N ASN A 188 39.85 8.63 -29.36
CA ASN A 188 38.70 8.20 -30.15
C ASN A 188 38.79 6.74 -30.65
N LYS A 189 39.42 5.87 -29.86
CA LYS A 189 39.46 4.44 -30.16
C LYS A 189 38.14 3.81 -29.75
N ASN A 190 37.57 3.02 -30.65
CA ASN A 190 36.45 2.17 -30.31
C ASN A 190 36.95 0.90 -29.62
N PHE A 191 36.28 0.47 -28.57
CA PHE A 191 36.53 -0.79 -27.90
C PHE A 191 35.21 -1.37 -27.41
N GLU A 192 35.15 -2.70 -27.39
CA GLU A 192 34.01 -3.47 -26.91
C GLU A 192 34.20 -3.78 -25.43
N THR A 193 33.13 -3.68 -24.67
CA THR A 193 33.09 -4.18 -23.30
C THR A 193 31.77 -4.87 -23.03
N LYS A 194 31.74 -5.65 -21.97
CA LYS A 194 30.53 -6.29 -21.49
C LYS A 194 29.97 -5.54 -20.30
N VAL A 195 28.72 -5.13 -20.38
CA VAL A 195 28.00 -4.47 -19.29
C VAL A 195 26.67 -5.15 -19.05
N GLN A 196 26.27 -5.16 -17.78
CA GLN A 196 24.95 -5.59 -17.37
C GLN A 196 23.94 -4.53 -17.81
N VAL A 197 23.14 -4.85 -18.82
CA VAL A 197 22.07 -4.00 -19.34
C VAL A 197 20.71 -4.55 -18.89
N PRO A 198 19.71 -3.68 -18.68
CA PRO A 198 18.36 -4.14 -18.41
C PRO A 198 17.74 -4.80 -19.65
N THR A 199 17.43 -6.10 -19.55
CA THR A 199 16.59 -6.79 -20.55
C THR A 199 15.12 -6.66 -20.20
N LYS A 200 14.25 -6.83 -21.20
CA LYS A 200 12.80 -6.86 -21.04
C LYS A 200 12.27 -8.11 -21.70
N GLU A 201 11.59 -8.94 -20.94
CA GLU A 201 10.96 -10.16 -21.44
C GLU A 201 9.46 -10.13 -21.17
N LYS A 202 8.67 -10.67 -22.09
CA LYS A 202 7.23 -10.86 -21.88
C LYS A 202 6.98 -12.23 -21.27
N ILE A 203 6.31 -12.25 -20.12
CA ILE A 203 5.94 -13.47 -19.42
C ILE A 203 4.42 -13.59 -19.44
N ALA A 204 3.94 -14.79 -19.77
CA ALA A 204 2.51 -15.11 -19.80
C ALA A 204 1.89 -14.95 -18.40
N VAL A 205 0.64 -14.48 -18.34
CA VAL A 205 -0.14 -14.35 -17.10
C VAL A 205 -1.39 -15.22 -17.18
N GLU A 206 -1.61 -16.07 -16.19
CA GLU A 206 -2.52 -17.22 -16.31
C GLU A 206 -4.03 -16.88 -16.19
N SER A 207 -4.42 -15.69 -15.73
CA SER A 207 -5.85 -15.39 -15.47
C SER A 207 -6.27 -13.91 -15.51
N GLN A 208 -5.33 -12.99 -15.73
CA GLN A 208 -5.58 -11.54 -15.65
C GLN A 208 -4.85 -10.84 -16.80
N SER A 209 -5.34 -9.71 -17.29
CA SER A 209 -4.63 -8.97 -18.34
C SER A 209 -3.65 -7.96 -17.73
N ALA A 210 -2.58 -7.65 -18.44
CA ALA A 210 -1.67 -6.57 -18.12
C ALA A 210 -1.86 -5.42 -19.11
N LEU A 211 -2.00 -4.18 -18.62
CA LEU A 211 -1.95 -3.00 -19.49
C LEU A 211 -0.48 -2.69 -19.78
N ASN A 212 -0.03 -2.93 -21.00
CA ASN A 212 1.34 -2.71 -21.43
C ASN A 212 1.44 -1.45 -22.28
N CYS A 213 2.49 -0.67 -22.08
CA CYS A 213 2.87 0.39 -23.02
C CYS A 213 3.74 -0.22 -24.13
N MET A 214 3.30 -0.11 -25.37
CA MET A 214 4.02 -0.65 -26.53
C MET A 214 5.23 0.20 -26.89
N LYS A 215 5.16 1.52 -26.65
CA LYS A 215 6.28 2.44 -26.89
C LYS A 215 7.39 2.33 -25.85
N CYS A 216 7.04 2.14 -24.59
CA CYS A 216 8.02 2.03 -23.50
C CYS A 216 8.43 0.58 -23.18
N GLU A 217 7.68 -0.39 -23.69
CA GLU A 217 7.80 -1.83 -23.39
C GLU A 217 7.81 -2.09 -21.88
N ILE A 218 6.77 -1.65 -21.21
CA ILE A 218 6.59 -1.91 -19.78
C ILE A 218 5.15 -2.26 -19.48
N THR A 219 4.92 -2.97 -18.38
CA THR A 219 3.59 -3.14 -17.81
C THR A 219 3.25 -1.94 -16.94
N CYS A 220 2.23 -1.19 -17.34
CA CYS A 220 1.76 -0.01 -16.63
C CYS A 220 0.73 -0.34 -15.55
N HIS A 221 0.01 -1.46 -15.68
CA HIS A 221 -0.94 -1.92 -14.66
C HIS A 221 -1.13 -3.43 -14.76
N TYR A 222 -0.94 -4.12 -13.65
CA TYR A 222 -1.24 -5.54 -13.51
C TYR A 222 -1.62 -5.86 -12.05
N PRO A 223 -2.73 -6.57 -11.81
CA PRO A 223 -3.68 -7.03 -12.80
C PRO A 223 -4.63 -5.95 -13.31
N CYS A 224 -4.77 -5.88 -14.62
CA CYS A 224 -5.71 -5.01 -15.30
C CYS A 224 -6.94 -5.80 -15.75
N ASN A 225 -8.12 -5.24 -15.55
CA ASN A 225 -9.35 -5.75 -16.15
C ASN A 225 -9.55 -5.06 -17.51
N PRO A 226 -9.60 -5.79 -18.62
CA PRO A 226 -9.81 -5.20 -19.95
C PRO A 226 -11.24 -4.72 -20.20
N ASN A 227 -12.20 -5.15 -19.36
CA ASN A 227 -13.62 -4.77 -19.46
C ASN A 227 -13.95 -3.45 -18.77
N LEU A 228 -13.07 -2.96 -17.89
CA LEU A 228 -13.09 -1.57 -17.44
C LEU A 228 -12.63 -0.73 -18.64
N TRP A 229 -13.52 0.14 -19.17
CA TRP A 229 -13.19 1.00 -20.33
C TRP A 229 -11.76 1.52 -20.20
N GLY A 230 -10.93 1.36 -21.24
CA GLY A 230 -9.49 1.60 -21.16
C GLY A 230 -9.11 2.99 -20.63
N SER A 231 -10.01 3.96 -20.75
CA SER A 231 -9.88 5.28 -20.15
C SER A 231 -10.00 5.31 -18.63
N LEU A 232 -10.59 4.33 -17.94
CA LEU A 232 -10.76 4.24 -16.47
C LEU A 232 -9.64 3.47 -15.76
N CYS A 233 -8.60 3.03 -16.47
CA CYS A 233 -7.47 2.35 -15.84
C CYS A 233 -6.73 3.30 -14.86
N PRO A 234 -6.36 2.86 -13.64
CA PRO A 234 -5.61 3.67 -12.68
C PRO A 234 -4.29 4.24 -13.24
N ALA A 235 -3.74 3.64 -14.29
CA ALA A 235 -2.54 4.14 -14.96
C ALA A 235 -2.71 5.52 -15.61
N TYR A 236 -3.93 6.00 -15.80
CA TYR A 236 -4.24 7.27 -16.48
C TYR A 236 -4.73 8.40 -15.56
N TRP A 237 -5.04 8.12 -14.29
CA TRP A 237 -5.70 9.09 -13.39
C TRP A 237 -4.91 9.33 -12.10
N LYS A 238 -5.04 10.54 -11.56
CA LYS A 238 -4.76 10.82 -10.14
C LYS A 238 -6.08 10.80 -9.36
N LEU A 239 -6.05 10.32 -8.13
CA LEU A 239 -7.25 10.27 -7.26
C LEU A 239 -7.86 11.66 -7.00
N GLU A 240 -7.05 12.71 -7.14
CA GLU A 240 -7.42 14.13 -7.01
C GLU A 240 -8.24 14.66 -8.21
N ASP A 241 -8.21 13.99 -9.37
CA ASP A 241 -8.92 14.42 -10.58
C ASP A 241 -10.43 14.11 -10.54
N PHE A 242 -10.89 13.40 -9.51
CA PHE A 242 -12.29 13.03 -9.31
C PHE A 242 -12.86 13.72 -8.07
N ALA A 243 -13.97 14.43 -8.24
CA ALA A 243 -14.78 14.86 -7.10
C ALA A 243 -15.21 13.61 -6.28
N PRO A 244 -15.32 13.70 -4.95
CA PRO A 244 -15.61 12.56 -4.08
C PRO A 244 -16.84 11.74 -4.50
N ASP A 245 -17.88 12.38 -5.06
CA ASP A 245 -19.06 11.69 -5.61
C ASP A 245 -18.77 10.85 -6.85
N ILE A 246 -17.76 11.22 -7.65
CA ILE A 246 -17.40 10.53 -8.89
C ILE A 246 -16.49 9.33 -8.58
N THR A 247 -15.58 9.47 -7.62
CA THR A 247 -14.73 8.37 -7.15
C THR A 247 -15.58 7.21 -6.62
N ASP A 248 -16.63 7.51 -5.85
CA ASP A 248 -17.55 6.51 -5.30
C ASP A 248 -18.34 5.76 -6.38
N VAL A 249 -18.74 6.45 -7.46
CA VAL A 249 -19.42 5.83 -8.62
C VAL A 249 -18.46 4.95 -9.41
N VAL A 250 -17.27 5.45 -9.76
CA VAL A 250 -16.25 4.69 -10.50
C VAL A 250 -15.80 3.45 -9.71
N GLN A 251 -15.64 3.59 -8.39
CA GLN A 251 -15.23 2.49 -7.52
C GLN A 251 -16.34 1.44 -7.35
N ARG A 252 -17.62 1.85 -7.30
CA ARG A 252 -18.78 0.94 -7.38
C ARG A 252 -18.78 0.15 -8.69
N ILE A 253 -18.45 0.79 -9.81
CA ILE A 253 -18.36 0.14 -11.14
C ILE A 253 -17.21 -0.87 -11.19
N ILE A 254 -16.03 -0.52 -10.69
CA ILE A 254 -14.86 -1.41 -10.60
C ILE A 254 -15.18 -2.63 -9.73
N ASN A 255 -15.81 -2.43 -8.58
CA ASN A 255 -16.09 -3.53 -7.64
C ASN A 255 -17.16 -4.49 -8.17
N ARG A 256 -18.18 -4.00 -8.90
CA ARG A 256 -19.20 -4.84 -9.56
C ARG A 256 -18.68 -5.61 -10.77
N THR A 257 -17.70 -5.07 -11.50
CA THR A 257 -17.08 -5.74 -12.66
C THR A 257 -15.99 -6.75 -12.27
N MET A 258 -15.48 -6.70 -11.04
CA MET A 258 -14.52 -7.66 -10.50
C MET A 258 -15.15 -8.94 -9.92
N ASN A 259 -16.47 -8.97 -9.69
CA ASN A 259 -17.23 -10.16 -9.27
C ASN A 259 -18.64 -10.16 -9.92
N PRO A 260 -18.78 -10.62 -11.18
CA PRO A 260 -20.09 -10.71 -11.80
C PRO A 260 -20.78 -12.00 -11.36
N ASP A 261 -21.94 -11.91 -10.70
CA ASP A 261 -22.95 -12.96 -10.82
C ASP A 261 -23.40 -12.95 -12.30
N GLU A 262 -23.19 -14.05 -13.02
CA GLU A 262 -23.39 -14.16 -14.47
C GLU A 262 -24.82 -13.81 -14.92
N SER A 263 -25.80 -13.87 -14.02
CA SER A 263 -27.22 -13.69 -14.33
C SER A 263 -27.70 -12.24 -14.49
N ASN A 264 -26.85 -11.22 -14.25
CA ASN A 264 -27.32 -9.82 -14.19
C ASN A 264 -26.49 -8.81 -14.99
N VAL A 265 -25.56 -9.29 -15.83
CA VAL A 265 -24.59 -8.46 -16.56
C VAL A 265 -25.26 -7.43 -17.49
N ASP A 266 -26.35 -7.79 -18.16
CA ASP A 266 -27.05 -6.91 -19.12
C ASP A 266 -27.88 -5.80 -18.46
N SER A 267 -28.45 -6.06 -17.28
CA SER A 267 -29.17 -5.05 -16.49
C SER A 267 -28.19 -4.03 -15.93
N ILE A 268 -27.05 -4.51 -15.40
CA ILE A 268 -25.95 -3.69 -14.91
C ILE A 268 -25.39 -2.81 -16.03
N ARG A 269 -25.27 -3.33 -17.27
CA ARG A 269 -24.80 -2.58 -18.45
C ARG A 269 -25.69 -1.39 -18.81
N LYS A 270 -27.01 -1.54 -18.69
CA LYS A 270 -27.99 -0.50 -19.03
C LYS A 270 -28.05 0.62 -18.00
N GLU A 271 -27.96 0.30 -16.71
CA GLU A 271 -27.81 1.32 -15.65
C GLU A 271 -26.47 2.07 -15.79
N LEU A 272 -25.36 1.34 -16.06
CA LEU A 272 -24.02 1.92 -16.26
C LEU A 272 -24.00 2.98 -17.37
N LEU A 273 -24.67 2.71 -18.49
CA LEU A 273 -24.73 3.62 -19.64
C LEU A 273 -25.37 4.97 -19.26
N PHE A 274 -26.33 4.97 -18.35
CA PHE A 274 -27.05 6.19 -17.93
C PHE A 274 -26.21 7.07 -16.99
N ASP A 275 -25.61 6.47 -15.95
CA ASP A 275 -24.79 7.20 -14.98
C ASP A 275 -23.49 7.72 -15.61
N VAL A 276 -22.90 6.93 -16.50
CA VAL A 276 -21.69 7.30 -17.22
C VAL A 276 -21.99 8.34 -18.30
N ALA A 277 -23.12 8.27 -19.01
CA ALA A 277 -23.52 9.34 -19.93
C ALA A 277 -23.73 10.68 -19.23
N GLY A 278 -24.32 10.68 -18.02
CA GLY A 278 -24.46 11.88 -17.20
C GLY A 278 -23.11 12.49 -16.76
N LEU A 279 -22.11 11.65 -16.52
CA LEU A 279 -20.75 12.04 -16.17
C LEU A 279 -20.01 12.66 -17.37
N PHE A 280 -20.13 12.06 -18.54
CA PHE A 280 -19.49 12.50 -19.78
C PHE A 280 -20.02 13.85 -20.30
N ILE A 281 -21.28 14.21 -20.00
CA ILE A 281 -21.86 15.49 -20.40
C ILE A 281 -21.26 16.67 -19.60
N LYS A 282 -20.80 16.45 -18.35
CA LYS A 282 -20.22 17.51 -17.51
C LYS A 282 -18.73 17.77 -17.71
N THR A 283 -17.95 16.76 -18.12
CA THR A 283 -16.48 16.86 -18.25
C THR A 283 -15.97 16.74 -19.69
N ALA A 284 -16.78 17.11 -20.69
CA ALA A 284 -16.46 17.00 -22.11
C ALA A 284 -15.27 17.90 -22.56
N LYS A 285 -14.04 17.50 -22.20
CA LYS A 285 -12.79 17.68 -22.94
C LYS A 285 -11.90 16.44 -22.71
N ASN A 286 -11.71 15.64 -23.77
CA ASN A 286 -10.64 14.65 -23.99
C ASN A 286 -10.66 13.31 -23.20
N VAL A 287 -11.69 12.47 -23.40
CA VAL A 287 -11.66 11.05 -22.95
C VAL A 287 -10.80 10.14 -23.86
N TYR A 288 -10.42 10.59 -25.06
CA TYR A 288 -9.73 9.76 -26.06
C TYR A 288 -8.21 9.90 -26.13
N ASN A 289 -7.58 10.69 -25.26
CA ASN A 289 -6.12 10.87 -25.30
C ASN A 289 -5.55 11.13 -23.91
N LEU A 290 -5.73 10.17 -23.01
CA LEU A 290 -5.24 10.28 -21.64
C LEU A 290 -3.73 10.01 -21.60
N THR A 291 -3.01 10.82 -20.84
CA THR A 291 -1.58 10.65 -20.64
C THR A 291 -1.35 9.64 -19.52
N CYS A 292 -0.66 8.54 -19.83
CA CYS A 292 -0.25 7.58 -18.82
C CYS A 292 0.64 8.26 -17.78
N LYS A 293 0.29 8.10 -16.50
CA LYS A 293 1.11 8.57 -15.38
C LYS A 293 2.16 7.54 -14.97
N VAL A 294 2.10 6.36 -15.59
CA VAL A 294 2.94 5.22 -15.25
C VAL A 294 4.22 5.16 -16.07
N CYS A 295 4.09 5.11 -17.39
CA CYS A 295 5.26 4.94 -18.23
C CYS A 295 6.14 6.21 -18.26
N PRO A 296 7.48 6.05 -18.36
CA PRO A 296 8.41 7.18 -18.30
C PRO A 296 8.20 8.15 -19.45
N GLY A 297 7.72 7.66 -20.60
CA GLY A 297 7.41 8.48 -21.75
C GLY A 297 6.08 9.22 -21.65
N GLN A 298 5.35 9.13 -20.52
CA GLN A 298 4.02 9.71 -20.33
C GLN A 298 3.11 9.47 -21.55
N CYS A 299 3.16 8.24 -22.07
CA CYS A 299 2.61 7.93 -23.39
C CYS A 299 1.09 8.02 -23.38
N SER A 300 0.52 8.35 -24.55
CA SER A 300 -0.93 8.34 -24.74
C SER A 300 -1.53 6.98 -24.42
N SER A 301 -2.78 6.96 -23.97
CA SER A 301 -3.58 5.75 -23.83
C SER A 301 -3.66 4.92 -25.11
N MET A 302 -3.47 5.53 -26.29
CA MET A 302 -3.40 4.82 -27.57
C MET A 302 -2.13 3.96 -27.72
N GLU A 303 -1.06 4.30 -27.00
CA GLU A 303 0.21 3.56 -27.00
C GLU A 303 0.19 2.35 -26.05
N HIS A 304 -0.98 2.01 -25.50
CA HIS A 304 -1.13 0.96 -24.51
C HIS A 304 -2.13 -0.10 -24.96
N LYS A 305 -1.86 -1.35 -24.57
CA LYS A 305 -2.68 -2.51 -24.93
C LYS A 305 -2.82 -3.43 -23.73
N ASN A 306 -4.03 -3.97 -23.53
CA ASN A 306 -4.22 -5.08 -22.59
C ASN A 306 -3.77 -6.38 -23.27
N GLU A 307 -2.86 -7.09 -22.62
CA GLU A 307 -2.30 -8.36 -23.10
C GLU A 307 -2.37 -9.43 -22.00
N ASP A 308 -2.31 -10.69 -22.40
CA ASP A 308 -2.17 -11.89 -21.58
C ASP A 308 -0.70 -12.18 -21.20
N SER A 309 0.16 -11.19 -21.37
CA SER A 309 1.56 -11.21 -20.98
C SER A 309 1.94 -9.88 -20.33
N ARG A 310 2.84 -9.92 -19.36
CA ARG A 310 3.42 -8.73 -18.72
C ARG A 310 4.90 -8.64 -19.01
N TRP A 311 5.44 -7.43 -19.04
CA TRP A 311 6.86 -7.18 -19.14
C TRP A 311 7.52 -7.41 -17.78
N GLU A 312 8.57 -8.23 -17.76
CA GLU A 312 9.47 -8.41 -16.63
C GLU A 312 10.86 -7.90 -17.02
N CYS A 313 11.47 -7.13 -16.13
CA CYS A 313 12.81 -6.58 -16.35
C CYS A 313 13.85 -7.51 -15.73
N GLY A 314 14.82 -7.95 -16.54
CA GLY A 314 15.97 -8.73 -16.10
C GLY A 314 17.28 -7.96 -16.27
N GLN A 315 18.41 -8.62 -16.00
CA GLN A 315 19.74 -8.15 -16.41
C GLN A 315 20.36 -9.20 -17.33
N ILE A 316 20.88 -8.76 -18.46
CA ILE A 316 21.73 -9.58 -19.32
C ILE A 316 23.08 -8.89 -19.50
N GLU A 317 24.09 -9.71 -19.73
CA GLU A 317 25.41 -9.24 -20.12
C GLU A 317 25.37 -8.95 -21.63
N GLU A 318 25.35 -7.68 -22.00
CA GLU A 318 25.41 -7.22 -23.40
C GLU A 318 26.80 -6.65 -23.69
N THR A 319 27.28 -6.89 -24.91
CA THR A 319 28.50 -6.26 -25.40
C THR A 319 28.14 -4.91 -26.00
N ILE A 320 28.57 -3.81 -25.38
CA ILE A 320 28.37 -2.45 -25.92
C ILE A 320 29.71 -1.88 -26.38
N THR A 321 29.65 -0.91 -27.29
CA THR A 321 30.82 -0.14 -27.71
C THR A 321 30.80 1.27 -27.13
N ILE A 322 31.96 1.87 -26.92
CA ILE A 322 32.04 3.26 -26.43
C ILE A 322 31.52 4.27 -27.46
N ASP A 323 31.56 3.91 -28.75
CA ASP A 323 30.99 4.71 -29.82
C ASP A 323 29.45 4.75 -29.75
N ASP A 324 28.80 3.67 -29.32
CA ASP A 324 27.35 3.65 -29.08
C ASP A 324 26.96 4.63 -27.97
N VAL A 325 27.71 4.63 -26.86
CA VAL A 325 27.53 5.57 -25.74
C VAL A 325 27.73 7.01 -26.22
N ARG A 326 28.82 7.28 -26.95
CA ARG A 326 29.09 8.61 -27.50
C ARG A 326 28.02 9.10 -28.45
N LYS A 327 27.56 8.24 -29.35
CA LYS A 327 26.53 8.58 -30.34
C LYS A 327 25.25 9.05 -29.63
N LYS A 328 24.83 8.34 -28.57
CA LYS A 328 23.66 8.70 -27.77
C LYS A 328 23.78 10.10 -27.14
N TYR A 329 24.94 10.46 -26.59
CA TYR A 329 25.15 11.79 -26.00
C TYR A 329 25.44 12.88 -27.05
N LYS A 330 26.06 12.52 -28.17
CA LYS A 330 26.32 13.41 -29.31
C LYS A 330 25.02 13.85 -29.97
N ASP A 331 24.09 12.94 -30.21
CA ASP A 331 22.79 13.23 -30.79
C ASP A 331 21.96 14.16 -29.87
N ALA A 332 22.13 14.04 -28.55
CA ALA A 332 21.44 14.88 -27.57
C ALA A 332 22.05 16.29 -27.38
N LYS A 333 23.38 16.43 -27.48
CA LYS A 333 24.12 17.69 -27.22
C LYS A 333 24.62 18.40 -28.47
N GLY A 334 24.51 17.77 -29.65
CA GLY A 334 24.94 18.32 -30.94
C GLY A 334 26.47 18.39 -31.14
N LYS A 335 27.27 17.86 -30.21
CA LYS A 335 28.74 17.80 -30.29
C LYS A 335 29.29 16.49 -29.74
N GLN A 336 30.46 16.09 -30.22
CA GLN A 336 31.20 14.96 -29.65
C GLN A 336 31.83 15.40 -28.33
N LEU A 337 31.57 14.65 -27.26
CA LEU A 337 32.08 14.93 -25.92
C LEU A 337 33.41 14.18 -25.72
N ASN A 338 34.37 14.81 -25.04
CA ASN A 338 35.58 14.13 -24.55
C ASN A 338 35.27 13.29 -23.30
N ALA A 339 36.26 12.57 -22.74
CA ALA A 339 36.04 11.67 -21.62
C ALA A 339 35.41 12.37 -20.40
N GLU A 340 35.94 13.55 -20.04
CA GLU A 340 35.50 14.31 -18.87
C GLU A 340 34.11 14.95 -19.05
N GLU A 341 33.82 15.49 -20.24
CA GLU A 341 32.50 16.00 -20.59
C GLU A 341 31.43 14.89 -20.63
N LEU A 342 31.80 13.70 -21.10
CA LEU A 342 30.91 12.53 -21.12
C LEU A 342 30.63 12.03 -19.70
N LYS A 343 31.67 11.93 -18.87
CA LYS A 343 31.54 11.58 -17.44
C LYS A 343 30.61 12.55 -16.71
N LYS A 344 30.80 13.85 -16.91
CA LYS A 344 29.92 14.87 -16.32
C LYS A 344 28.47 14.73 -16.79
N ALA A 345 28.24 14.47 -18.08
CA ALA A 345 26.89 14.26 -18.61
C ALA A 345 26.21 13.02 -18.00
N LEU A 346 26.95 11.93 -17.79
CA LEU A 346 26.47 10.73 -17.11
C LEU A 346 26.10 11.00 -15.64
N GLN A 347 26.92 11.78 -14.93
CA GLN A 347 26.64 12.21 -13.56
C GLN A 347 25.38 13.09 -13.48
N GLU A 348 25.21 14.05 -14.40
CA GLU A 348 24.00 14.88 -14.50
C GLU A 348 22.74 14.02 -14.71
N ASP A 349 22.81 13.00 -15.56
CA ASP A 349 21.70 12.06 -15.77
C ASP A 349 21.43 11.21 -14.52
N ASN A 350 22.46 10.75 -13.82
CA ASN A 350 22.32 9.99 -12.57
C ASN A 350 21.67 10.85 -11.46
N ASP A 351 22.07 12.11 -11.33
CA ASP A 351 21.46 13.07 -10.40
C ASP A 351 19.98 13.35 -10.71
N LYS A 352 19.63 13.41 -12.00
CA LYS A 352 18.24 13.52 -12.43
C LYS A 352 17.44 12.27 -12.05
N ILE A 353 17.98 11.07 -12.29
CA ILE A 353 17.35 9.81 -11.88
C ILE A 353 17.13 9.77 -10.37
N ASN A 354 18.13 10.13 -9.56
CA ASN A 354 18.01 10.22 -8.10
C ASN A 354 16.92 11.19 -7.67
N SER A 355 16.76 12.32 -8.38
CA SER A 355 15.69 13.30 -8.13
C SER A 355 14.31 12.71 -8.42
N GLU A 356 14.16 11.98 -9.52
CA GLU A 356 12.88 11.33 -9.87
C GLU A 356 12.49 10.24 -8.87
N ILE A 357 13.45 9.43 -8.41
CA ILE A 357 13.21 8.41 -7.37
C ILE A 357 12.80 9.08 -6.05
N PHE A 358 13.47 10.19 -5.69
CA PHE A 358 13.12 10.94 -4.49
C PHE A 358 11.68 11.48 -4.53
N GLU A 359 11.26 12.10 -5.64
CA GLU A 359 9.90 12.62 -5.79
C GLU A 359 8.85 11.50 -5.76
N ALA A 360 9.12 10.36 -6.40
CA ALA A 360 8.23 9.19 -6.31
C ALA A 360 8.11 8.70 -4.86
N THR A 361 9.23 8.64 -4.12
CA THR A 361 9.23 8.17 -2.73
C THR A 361 8.52 9.13 -1.78
N LYS A 362 8.68 10.44 -2.00
CA LYS A 362 7.94 11.48 -1.28
C LYS A 362 6.44 11.33 -1.48
N LEU A 363 6.00 11.14 -2.72
CA LEU A 363 4.59 10.95 -3.04
C LEU A 363 4.03 9.67 -2.37
N ILE A 364 4.78 8.56 -2.36
CA ILE A 364 4.37 7.34 -1.64
C ILE A 364 4.20 7.63 -0.14
N THR A 365 5.15 8.38 0.43
CA THR A 365 5.13 8.72 1.86
C THR A 365 3.91 9.57 2.21
N GLU A 366 3.62 10.61 1.42
CA GLU A 366 2.45 11.48 1.59
C GLU A 366 1.17 10.65 1.57
N TYR A 367 1.04 9.77 0.57
CA TYR A 367 -0.08 8.85 0.46
C TYR A 367 -0.20 7.86 1.63
N SER A 368 0.90 7.26 2.07
CA SER A 368 0.92 6.38 3.24
C SER A 368 0.47 7.12 4.51
N ASN A 369 0.83 8.40 4.63
CA ASN A 369 0.46 9.23 5.77
C ASN A 369 -1.00 9.66 5.71
N VAL A 370 -1.54 9.96 4.53
CA VAL A 370 -2.97 10.20 4.33
C VAL A 370 -3.78 8.96 4.75
N LEU A 371 -3.35 7.75 4.37
CA LEU A 371 -4.00 6.51 4.79
C LEU A 371 -3.96 6.33 6.30
N LYS A 372 -2.79 6.50 6.93
CA LYS A 372 -2.66 6.48 8.40
C LYS A 372 -3.54 7.54 9.07
N ASN A 373 -3.72 8.69 8.42
CA ASN A 373 -4.55 9.76 8.94
C ASN A 373 -6.04 9.47 8.87
N LYS A 374 -6.48 8.62 7.94
CA LYS A 374 -7.89 8.20 7.81
C LYS A 374 -8.20 6.89 8.56
N ALA A 375 -7.25 5.96 8.58
CA ALA A 375 -7.38 4.66 9.24
C ALA A 375 -7.18 4.75 10.76
N LEU A 376 -7.74 3.79 11.49
CA LEU A 376 -7.57 3.63 12.94
C LEU A 376 -6.25 2.89 13.25
N LEU A 377 -5.12 3.45 12.82
CA LEU A 377 -3.78 2.89 13.06
C LEU A 377 -3.06 3.61 14.21
N PRO A 378 -2.29 2.89 15.05
CA PRO A 378 -1.39 3.53 16.01
C PRO A 378 -0.11 4.05 15.33
N GLY A 379 0.49 5.09 15.92
CA GLY A 379 1.80 5.62 15.53
C GLY A 379 1.75 6.90 14.69
N ASP A 380 2.89 7.59 14.65
CA ASP A 380 3.02 8.86 13.94
C ASP A 380 3.14 8.65 12.40
N PRO A 381 2.78 9.67 11.61
CA PRO A 381 3.09 9.71 10.18
C PRO A 381 4.60 9.52 9.95
N LEU A 382 4.97 8.72 8.94
CA LEU A 382 6.37 8.51 8.59
C LEU A 382 6.92 9.73 7.86
N THR A 383 8.16 10.08 8.14
CA THR A 383 8.95 10.95 7.27
C THR A 383 9.41 10.19 6.03
N THR A 384 9.74 10.90 4.95
CA THR A 384 10.28 10.29 3.72
C THR A 384 11.56 9.49 3.99
N VAL A 385 12.40 9.95 4.92
CA VAL A 385 13.63 9.27 5.33
C VAL A 385 13.33 7.94 6.02
N GLU A 386 12.34 7.89 6.92
CA GLU A 386 11.92 6.66 7.58
C GLU A 386 11.31 5.67 6.58
N TYR A 387 10.53 6.15 5.61
CA TYR A 387 9.98 5.31 4.55
C TYR A 387 11.07 4.67 3.68
N ILE A 388 12.07 5.45 3.24
CA ILE A 388 13.22 4.91 2.49
C ILE A 388 13.98 3.86 3.31
N THR A 389 14.14 4.09 4.62
CA THR A 389 14.79 3.14 5.53
C THR A 389 14.05 1.80 5.55
N MET A 390 12.72 1.83 5.63
CA MET A 390 11.89 0.63 5.58
C MET A 390 12.02 -0.12 4.24
N MET A 391 12.12 0.61 3.11
CA MET A 391 12.37 -0.03 1.81
C MET A 391 13.71 -0.78 1.78
N ILE A 392 14.78 -0.17 2.31
CA ILE A 392 16.11 -0.79 2.39
C ILE A 392 16.08 -2.05 3.25
N GLU A 393 15.40 -2.01 4.40
CA GLU A 393 15.24 -3.17 5.27
C GLU A 393 14.47 -4.31 4.59
N ASN A 394 13.43 -3.98 3.81
CA ASN A 394 12.68 -4.97 3.06
C ASN A 394 13.54 -5.67 1.99
N GLU A 395 14.34 -4.90 1.23
CA GLU A 395 15.30 -5.47 0.26
C GLU A 395 16.33 -6.38 0.94
N LYS A 396 16.87 -5.98 2.10
CA LYS A 396 17.81 -6.79 2.90
C LYS A 396 17.18 -8.12 3.37
N LYS A 397 15.87 -8.13 3.60
CA LYS A 397 15.13 -9.30 4.06
C LYS A 397 14.75 -10.24 2.91
N GLU A 398 14.22 -9.70 1.81
CA GLU A 398 13.75 -10.48 0.67
C GLU A 398 14.90 -11.05 -0.17
N LYS A 399 16.03 -10.32 -0.27
CA LYS A 399 17.24 -10.75 -1.00
C LYS A 399 16.98 -11.27 -2.42
N LYS A 400 16.01 -10.67 -3.11
CA LYS A 400 15.73 -10.95 -4.52
C LYS A 400 16.95 -10.63 -5.38
N SER A 401 17.08 -11.25 -6.56
CA SER A 401 18.18 -10.94 -7.49
C SER A 401 18.36 -9.42 -7.68
N GLY A 402 19.60 -8.93 -7.68
CA GLY A 402 19.93 -7.50 -7.79
C GLY A 402 19.66 -6.65 -6.53
N TYR A 403 19.40 -7.26 -5.36
CA TYR A 403 19.08 -6.50 -4.14
C TYR A 403 20.22 -5.61 -3.64
N VAL A 404 21.48 -5.99 -3.85
CA VAL A 404 22.65 -5.21 -3.39
C VAL A 404 22.67 -3.85 -4.07
N GLU A 405 22.42 -3.84 -5.38
CA GLU A 405 22.41 -2.63 -6.20
C GLU A 405 21.18 -1.77 -5.93
N ARG A 406 20.00 -2.39 -5.71
CA ARG A 406 18.82 -1.66 -5.26
C ARG A 406 19.04 -0.99 -3.91
N ILE A 407 19.68 -1.66 -2.95
CA ILE A 407 20.03 -1.08 -1.65
C ILE A 407 20.96 0.13 -1.81
N LYS A 408 22.04 -0.01 -2.57
CA LYS A 408 22.99 1.09 -2.82
C LYS A 408 22.27 2.31 -3.41
N GLY A 409 21.44 2.11 -4.44
CA GLY A 409 20.69 3.22 -5.03
C GLY A 409 19.68 3.86 -4.08
N LEU A 410 19.05 3.09 -3.20
CA LEU A 410 18.17 3.63 -2.15
C LEU A 410 18.93 4.40 -1.06
N GLU A 411 20.15 4.00 -0.71
CA GLU A 411 21.03 4.72 0.24
C GLU A 411 21.43 6.11 -0.29
N ASP A 412 21.69 6.23 -1.59
CA ASP A 412 21.96 7.53 -2.23
C ASP A 412 20.74 8.45 -2.18
N VAL A 413 19.55 7.92 -2.49
CA VAL A 413 18.29 8.66 -2.39
C VAL A 413 18.01 9.06 -0.93
N GLN A 414 18.34 8.19 0.03
CA GLN A 414 18.21 8.49 1.45
C GLN A 414 19.09 9.67 1.88
N THR A 415 20.33 9.72 1.37
CA THR A 415 21.26 10.82 1.63
C THR A 415 20.70 12.15 1.14
N LYS A 416 20.13 12.16 -0.08
CA LYS A 416 19.44 13.34 -0.63
C LYS A 416 18.21 13.74 0.21
N ALA A 417 17.42 12.77 0.64
CA ALA A 417 16.25 13.02 1.49
C ALA A 417 16.64 13.66 2.84
N LYS A 418 17.73 13.18 3.47
CA LYS A 418 18.28 13.75 4.72
C LYS A 418 18.73 15.20 4.52
N PHE A 419 19.39 15.50 3.39
CA PHE A 419 19.81 16.86 3.07
C PHE A 419 18.60 17.81 2.93
N HIS A 420 17.58 17.43 2.16
CA HIS A 420 16.35 18.24 2.06
C HIS A 420 15.65 18.44 3.42
N ALA A 421 15.59 17.41 4.25
CA ALA A 421 14.97 17.49 5.58
C ALA A 421 15.75 18.39 6.56
N SER A 422 17.05 18.59 6.35
CA SER A 422 17.86 19.52 7.14
C SER A 422 17.63 20.99 6.77
N GLN A 423 17.37 21.28 5.48
CA GLN A 423 17.06 22.63 5.00
C GLN A 423 15.65 23.10 5.36
N SER A 424 14.70 22.18 5.56
CA SER A 424 13.33 22.55 5.96
C SER A 424 13.18 22.84 7.46
N LYS A 425 14.25 22.64 8.26
CA LYS A 425 14.31 22.93 9.70
C LYS A 425 15.06 24.22 10.04
N SER A 426 15.72 24.84 9.05
CA SER A 426 16.33 26.17 9.13
C SER A 426 15.39 27.22 8.57
#